data_AF-A0A5S9WMB9-F1
#
_entry.id   AF-A0A5S9WMB9-F1
#
_cell.length_a   1.000
_cell.length_b   1.000
_cell.length_c   1.000
_cell.angle_alpha   90.00
_cell.angle_beta   90.00
_cell.angle_gamma   90.00
#
_symmetry.space_group_name_H-M   'P 1'
#
loop_
_entity.id
_entity.type
_entity.pdbx_description
1 polymer ?
#
loop_
_entity_poly.entity_id
_entity_poly.type
_entity_poly.pdbx_seq_one_letter_code
_entity_poly.pdbx_strand_id
1 'polypeptide(L)'
;MIKFLLLALLVISPICAEKDLMKEECHNAQVPTICMQCLESDPTSVHADRVGIAEIIIHCLDSRGTKEVRKILEDCRNDTSTVAPKLLSEAKTGLKTGDYDKAAKSIEYASIPHSCGLKQPSVEFEFLQLFSQISIYTQLSDAAMRIIDRF
;
A
#
# COMPACT_ATOMS: atom_id res chain seq x y z
N MET A 1 10.66 22.11 54.63
CA MET A 1 9.65 21.28 53.93
C MET A 1 9.01 22.11 52.82
N ILE A 2 9.56 22.08 51.61
CA ILE A 2 8.94 22.68 50.43
C ILE A 2 8.81 21.57 49.40
N LYS A 3 7.56 21.25 49.06
CA LYS A 3 7.14 20.22 48.11
C LYS A 3 7.73 20.54 46.73
N PHE A 4 8.54 19.63 46.20
CA PHE A 4 8.81 19.58 44.77
C PHE A 4 7.50 19.20 44.06
N LEU A 5 6.77 20.22 43.59
CA LEU A 5 5.69 20.01 42.64
C LEU A 5 6.35 19.69 41.30
N LEU A 6 6.60 18.40 41.07
CA LEU A 6 6.98 17.86 39.77
C LEU A 6 5.85 18.15 38.79
N LEU A 7 5.96 19.26 38.07
CA LEU A 7 5.22 19.48 36.83
C LEU A 7 5.76 18.47 35.82
N ALA A 8 5.21 17.26 35.83
CA ALA A 8 5.35 16.33 34.73
C ALA A 8 4.60 16.94 33.54
N LEU A 9 5.28 17.82 32.81
CA LEU A 9 4.94 18.13 31.44
C LEU A 9 4.99 16.79 30.70
N LEU A 10 3.81 16.22 30.45
CA LEU A 10 3.58 15.19 29.46
C LEU A 10 4.03 15.77 28.11
N VAL A 11 5.32 15.67 27.83
CA VAL A 11 5.85 15.78 26.48
C VAL A 11 5.40 14.50 25.80
N ILE A 12 4.21 14.53 25.21
CA ILE A 12 3.82 13.53 24.22
C ILE A 12 4.83 13.75 23.08
N SER A 13 5.83 12.87 23.01
CA SER A 13 6.89 12.93 22.01
C SER A 13 6.26 12.98 20.61
N PRO A 14 6.78 13.81 19.68
CA PRO A 14 6.27 13.88 18.30
C PRO A 14 6.19 12.51 17.62
N ILE A 15 7.13 11.62 17.98
CA ILE A 15 7.24 10.24 17.50
C ILE A 15 5.97 9.40 17.72
N CYS A 16 5.20 9.67 18.79
CA CYS A 16 3.95 8.94 19.04
C CYS A 16 2.83 9.40 18.08
N ALA A 17 2.67 10.71 17.89
CA ALA A 17 1.68 11.28 16.98
C ALA A 17 2.00 10.96 15.50
N GLU A 18 3.28 10.84 15.15
CA GLU A 18 3.76 10.55 13.80
C GLU A 18 3.40 9.13 13.31
N LYS A 19 3.35 8.14 14.22
CA LYS A 19 2.83 6.79 13.88
C LYS A 19 1.32 6.72 13.89
N ASP A 20 0.63 7.69 14.49
CA ASP A 20 -0.82 7.64 14.60
C ASP A 20 -1.48 7.90 13.24
N LEU A 21 -0.90 8.77 12.40
CA LEU A 21 -1.36 8.93 11.02
C LEU A 21 -1.17 7.64 10.21
N MET A 22 -0.02 6.98 10.31
CA MET A 22 0.21 5.68 9.64
C MET A 22 -0.85 4.64 10.04
N LYS A 23 -1.15 4.54 11.34
CA LYS A 23 -2.21 3.65 11.84
C LYS A 23 -3.59 4.08 11.33
N GLU A 24 -3.88 5.37 11.33
CA GLU A 24 -5.13 5.93 10.80
C GLU A 24 -5.29 5.61 9.31
N GLU A 25 -4.23 5.67 8.51
CA GLU A 25 -4.35 5.32 7.09
C GLU A 25 -4.50 3.80 6.89
N CYS A 26 -3.71 2.99 7.60
CA CYS A 26 -3.73 1.53 7.43
C CYS A 26 -4.92 0.79 8.08
N HIS A 27 -5.62 1.35 9.08
CA HIS A 27 -6.64 0.58 9.83
C HIS A 27 -7.85 0.13 8.99
N ASN A 28 -8.15 0.82 7.89
CA ASN A 28 -9.26 0.43 6.99
C ASN A 28 -8.82 -0.44 5.81
N ALA A 29 -7.52 -0.74 5.69
CA ALA A 29 -7.08 -1.74 4.74
C ALA A 29 -7.62 -3.12 5.15
N GLN A 30 -7.89 -3.98 4.17
CA GLN A 30 -8.36 -5.34 4.44
C GLN A 30 -7.39 -6.11 5.36
N VAL A 31 -6.09 -5.85 5.22
CA VAL A 31 -5.04 -6.39 6.09
C VAL A 31 -4.12 -5.27 6.54
N PRO A 32 -4.42 -4.61 7.69
CA PRO A 32 -3.66 -3.47 8.19
C PRO A 32 -2.17 -3.79 8.41
N THR A 33 -1.84 -5.02 8.76
CA THR A 33 -0.46 -5.46 9.04
C THR A 33 0.46 -5.28 7.83
N ILE A 34 0.02 -5.62 6.62
CA ILE A 34 0.86 -5.50 5.41
C ILE A 34 1.06 -4.03 5.04
N CYS A 35 0.02 -3.20 5.19
CA CYS A 35 0.13 -1.75 5.03
C CYS A 35 1.14 -1.15 6.03
N MET A 36 1.03 -1.50 7.31
CA MET A 36 1.95 -1.02 8.34
C MET A 36 3.38 -1.49 8.11
N GLN A 37 3.59 -2.76 7.72
CA GLN A 37 4.92 -3.29 7.39
C GLN A 37 5.56 -2.54 6.23
N CYS A 38 4.78 -2.13 5.22
CA CYS A 38 5.29 -1.27 4.15
C CYS A 38 5.77 0.08 4.70
N LEU A 39 4.92 0.78 5.47
CA LEU A 39 5.28 2.09 6.00
C LEU A 39 6.46 2.04 6.96
N GLU A 40 6.52 1.03 7.84
CA GLU A 40 7.64 0.87 8.78
C GLU A 40 8.97 0.52 8.10
N SER A 41 8.93 0.01 6.85
CA SER A 41 10.13 -0.27 6.06
C SER A 41 10.70 0.94 5.35
N ASP A 42 9.92 2.03 5.22
CA ASP A 42 10.35 3.30 4.64
C ASP A 42 10.57 4.33 5.75
N PRO A 43 11.83 4.79 5.98
CA PRO A 43 12.11 5.75 7.04
C PRO A 43 11.45 7.13 6.82
N THR A 44 11.03 7.45 5.60
CA THR A 44 10.36 8.72 5.29
C THR A 44 8.89 8.74 5.74
N SER A 45 8.28 7.56 5.99
CA SER A 45 6.88 7.44 6.44
C SER A 45 6.56 8.21 7.70
N VAL A 46 7.52 8.35 8.61
CA VAL A 46 7.36 9.05 9.90
C VAL A 46 7.04 10.54 9.70
N HIS A 47 7.47 11.12 8.58
CA HIS A 47 7.26 12.54 8.26
C HIS A 47 6.32 12.74 7.07
N ALA A 48 5.73 11.67 6.55
CA ALA A 48 4.83 11.73 5.43
C ALA A 48 3.45 12.27 5.84
N ASP A 49 2.89 13.17 5.04
CA ASP A 49 1.47 13.49 5.11
C ASP A 49 0.63 12.35 4.47
N ARG A 50 -0.69 12.53 4.39
CA ARG A 50 -1.58 11.51 3.81
C ARG A 50 -1.21 11.16 2.37
N VAL A 51 -0.84 12.15 1.56
CA VAL A 51 -0.44 11.94 0.16
C VAL A 51 0.89 11.18 0.11
N GLY A 52 1.86 11.57 0.94
CA GLY A 52 3.13 10.87 1.09
C GLY A 52 2.97 9.41 1.54
N ILE A 53 2.07 9.14 2.49
CA ILE A 53 1.73 7.77 2.91
C ILE A 53 1.20 6.96 1.73
N ALA A 54 0.24 7.52 0.97
CA ALA A 54 -0.28 6.86 -0.22
C ALA A 54 0.82 6.59 -1.27
N GLU A 55 1.72 7.55 -1.51
CA GLU A 55 2.87 7.37 -2.41
C GLU A 55 3.80 6.23 -1.98
N ILE A 56 4.07 6.10 -0.67
CA ILE A 56 4.91 5.04 -0.10
C ILE A 56 4.23 3.68 -0.28
N ILE A 57 2.91 3.57 -0.01
CA ILE A 57 2.16 2.33 -0.25
C ILE A 57 2.22 1.93 -1.74
N ILE A 58 2.05 2.88 -2.67
CA ILE A 58 2.17 2.60 -4.11
C ILE A 58 3.60 2.18 -4.47
N HIS A 59 4.62 2.75 -3.85
CA HIS A 59 6.01 2.32 -4.05
C HIS A 59 6.22 0.87 -3.58
N CYS A 60 5.71 0.50 -2.41
CA CYS A 60 5.73 -0.89 -1.96
C CYS A 60 5.00 -1.81 -2.93
N LEU A 61 3.81 -1.41 -3.40
CA LEU A 61 3.04 -2.18 -4.37
C LEU A 61 3.85 -2.48 -5.64
N ASP A 62 4.50 -1.47 -6.21
CA ASP A 62 5.36 -1.62 -7.39
C ASP A 62 6.53 -2.58 -7.12
N SER A 63 7.17 -2.47 -5.95
CA SER A 63 8.26 -3.36 -5.53
C SER A 63 7.84 -4.83 -5.37
N ARG A 64 6.56 -5.08 -5.06
CA ARG A 64 5.97 -6.43 -4.93
C ARG A 64 5.41 -6.98 -6.23
N GLY A 65 5.28 -6.13 -7.26
CA GLY A 65 4.88 -6.54 -8.61
C GLY A 65 6.01 -7.29 -9.32
N THR A 66 6.30 -8.52 -8.89
CA THR A 66 7.29 -9.39 -9.54
C THR A 66 6.87 -9.73 -10.97
N LYS A 67 7.78 -10.30 -11.77
CA LYS A 67 7.48 -10.71 -13.14
C LYS A 67 6.32 -11.70 -13.19
N GLU A 68 6.27 -12.62 -12.22
CA GLU A 68 5.26 -13.64 -12.10
C GLU A 68 3.90 -13.05 -11.71
N VAL A 69 3.87 -12.12 -10.75
CA VAL A 69 2.65 -11.39 -10.36
C VAL A 69 2.12 -10.55 -11.52
N ARG A 70 2.99 -9.86 -12.26
CA ARG A 70 2.60 -9.07 -13.44
C ARG A 70 2.02 -9.95 -14.55
N LYS A 71 2.63 -11.11 -14.81
CA LYS A 71 2.09 -12.07 -15.78
C LYS A 71 0.69 -12.52 -15.39
N ILE A 72 0.44 -12.80 -14.11
CA ILE A 72 -0.89 -13.15 -13.62
C ILE A 72 -1.86 -12.01 -13.86
N LEU A 73 -1.49 -10.77 -13.52
CA LEU A 73 -2.31 -9.60 -13.77
C LEU A 73 -2.68 -9.46 -15.26
N GLU A 74 -1.72 -9.61 -16.16
CA GLU A 74 -1.92 -9.60 -17.62
C GLU A 74 -2.89 -10.71 -18.06
N ASP A 75 -2.67 -11.94 -17.59
CA ASP A 75 -3.53 -13.10 -17.84
C ASP A 75 -4.96 -12.86 -17.31
N CYS A 76 -5.10 -12.26 -16.11
CA CYS A 76 -6.39 -11.94 -15.50
C CYS A 76 -7.18 -10.90 -16.30
N ARG A 77 -6.48 -9.94 -16.91
CA ARG A 77 -7.10 -8.82 -17.62
C ARG A 77 -7.32 -9.10 -19.10
N ASN A 78 -6.76 -10.19 -19.63
CA ASN A 78 -6.67 -10.44 -21.07
C ASN A 78 -6.08 -9.24 -21.83
N ASP A 79 -5.20 -8.48 -21.16
CA ASP A 79 -4.63 -7.25 -21.68
C ASP A 79 -3.11 -7.29 -21.49
N THR A 80 -2.39 -7.32 -22.61
CA THR A 80 -0.93 -7.32 -22.66
C THR A 80 -0.35 -5.89 -22.69
N SER A 81 -1.21 -4.87 -22.78
CA SER A 81 -0.83 -3.46 -22.96
C SER A 81 -0.75 -2.68 -21.65
N THR A 82 -1.39 -3.14 -20.57
CA THR A 82 -1.34 -2.51 -19.25
C THR A 82 -0.14 -2.97 -18.45
N VAL A 83 1.01 -2.33 -18.72
CA VAL A 83 2.21 -2.49 -17.89
C VAL A 83 1.93 -1.84 -16.54
N ALA A 84 1.59 -2.63 -15.52
CA ALA A 84 1.29 -2.15 -14.15
C ALA A 84 2.23 -1.02 -13.66
N PRO A 85 3.56 -1.07 -13.88
CA PRO A 85 4.46 0.06 -13.59
C PRO A 85 4.00 1.42 -14.12
N LYS A 86 3.47 1.49 -15.36
CA LYS A 86 2.96 2.72 -15.96
C LYS A 86 1.74 3.22 -15.19
N LEU A 87 0.80 2.34 -14.90
CA LEU A 87 -0.40 2.69 -14.13
C LEU A 87 -0.05 3.14 -12.71
N LEU A 88 0.90 2.48 -12.05
CA LEU A 88 1.37 2.91 -10.72
C LEU A 88 2.06 4.28 -10.78
N SER A 89 2.79 4.58 -11.87
CA SER A 89 3.35 5.92 -12.11
C SER A 89 2.27 6.97 -12.35
N GLU A 90 1.20 6.62 -13.08
CA GLU A 90 0.04 7.49 -13.29
C GLU A 90 -0.69 7.75 -11.96
N ALA A 91 -0.83 6.73 -11.11
CA ALA A 91 -1.43 6.87 -9.79
C ALA A 91 -0.65 7.85 -8.90
N LYS A 92 0.69 7.72 -8.85
CA LYS A 92 1.55 8.68 -8.14
C LYS A 92 1.42 10.09 -8.70
N THR A 93 1.26 10.23 -10.02
CA THR A 93 1.04 11.54 -10.64
C THR A 93 -0.30 12.12 -10.21
N GLY A 94 -1.37 11.32 -10.25
CA GLY A 94 -2.71 11.72 -9.81
C GLY A 94 -2.72 12.20 -8.36
N LEU A 95 -2.07 11.47 -7.45
CA LEU A 95 -1.86 11.89 -6.06
C LEU A 95 -1.22 13.28 -5.96
N LYS A 96 -0.09 13.50 -6.65
CA LYS A 96 0.65 14.77 -6.61
C LYS A 96 -0.13 15.95 -7.19
N THR A 97 -0.98 15.69 -8.18
CA THR A 97 -1.78 16.73 -8.83
C THR A 97 -3.15 16.92 -8.19
N GLY A 98 -3.51 16.13 -7.18
CA GLY A 98 -4.83 16.14 -6.54
C GLY A 98 -5.94 15.51 -7.39
N ASP A 99 -5.60 14.73 -8.42
CA ASP A 99 -6.54 13.96 -9.25
C ASP A 99 -6.70 12.55 -8.67
N TYR A 100 -7.42 12.49 -7.55
CA TYR A 100 -7.56 11.26 -6.75
C TYR A 100 -8.43 10.21 -7.44
N ASP A 101 -9.45 10.62 -8.20
CA ASP A 101 -10.25 9.72 -9.03
C ASP A 101 -9.39 8.98 -10.06
N LYS A 102 -8.51 9.72 -10.74
CA LYS A 102 -7.55 9.12 -11.67
C LYS A 102 -6.55 8.24 -10.93
N ALA A 103 -6.08 8.65 -9.75
CA ALA A 103 -5.17 7.84 -8.96
C ALA A 103 -5.80 6.49 -8.56
N ALA A 104 -7.01 6.52 -8.02
CA ALA A 104 -7.78 5.33 -7.63
C ALA A 104 -8.01 4.42 -8.83
N LYS A 105 -8.46 4.98 -9.96
CA LYS A 105 -8.66 4.22 -11.21
C LYS A 105 -7.36 3.58 -11.68
N SER A 106 -6.24 4.30 -11.68
CA SER A 106 -4.94 3.73 -12.07
C SER A 106 -4.52 2.57 -11.16
N ILE A 107 -4.74 2.66 -9.83
CA ILE A 107 -4.51 1.53 -8.92
C ILE A 107 -5.46 0.37 -9.21
N GLU A 108 -6.74 0.63 -9.41
CA GLU A 108 -7.73 -0.39 -9.77
C GLU A 108 -7.26 -1.17 -11.00
N TYR A 109 -6.81 -0.49 -12.07
CA TYR A 109 -6.29 -1.14 -13.26
C TYR A 109 -4.94 -1.86 -13.04
N ALA A 110 -4.13 -1.41 -12.09
CA ALA A 110 -2.88 -2.07 -11.72
C ALA A 110 -3.09 -3.26 -10.75
N SER A 111 -4.32 -3.48 -10.28
CA SER A 111 -4.66 -4.51 -9.28
C SER A 111 -5.14 -5.80 -9.93
N ILE A 112 -4.86 -6.94 -9.27
CA ILE A 112 -5.39 -8.25 -9.65
C ILE A 112 -6.90 -8.26 -9.33
N PRO A 113 -7.78 -8.44 -10.33
CA PRO A 113 -9.22 -8.47 -10.09
C PRO A 113 -9.63 -9.60 -9.15
N HIS A 114 -10.59 -9.37 -8.25
CA HIS A 114 -11.14 -10.41 -7.39
C HIS A 114 -11.74 -11.59 -8.15
N SER A 115 -12.22 -11.36 -9.38
CA SER A 115 -12.75 -12.39 -10.27
C SER A 115 -11.66 -13.22 -10.96
N CYS A 116 -10.38 -12.93 -10.75
CA CYS A 116 -9.31 -13.66 -11.41
C CYS A 116 -9.17 -15.08 -10.85
N GLY A 117 -9.49 -16.07 -11.69
CA GLY A 117 -9.26 -17.48 -11.39
C GLY A 117 -7.79 -17.86 -11.58
N LEU A 118 -7.03 -17.91 -10.48
CA LEU A 118 -5.65 -18.42 -10.51
C LEU A 118 -5.64 -19.91 -10.83
N LYS A 119 -4.91 -20.31 -11.87
CA LYS A 119 -4.71 -21.73 -12.20
C LYS A 119 -3.61 -22.30 -11.30
N GLN A 120 -3.86 -23.45 -10.68
CA GLN A 120 -2.87 -24.13 -9.84
C GLN A 120 -1.77 -24.75 -10.74
N PRO A 121 -0.48 -24.43 -10.53
CA PRO A 121 0.65 -25.10 -11.15
C PRO A 121 0.82 -26.54 -10.64
N SER A 122 1.61 -27.32 -11.37
CA SER A 122 1.92 -28.71 -11.05
C SER A 122 2.88 -28.91 -9.86
N VAL A 123 3.56 -27.87 -9.40
CA VAL A 123 4.53 -27.92 -8.28
C VAL A 123 4.01 -27.12 -7.09
N GLU A 124 3.75 -27.80 -5.98
CA GLU A 124 3.06 -27.25 -4.81
C GLU A 124 3.84 -26.11 -4.11
N PHE A 125 5.15 -26.24 -3.97
CA PHE A 125 5.97 -25.24 -3.26
C PHE A 125 6.10 -23.91 -4.01
N GLU A 126 6.37 -23.94 -5.32
CA GLU A 126 6.45 -22.74 -6.17
C GLU A 126 5.09 -22.02 -6.20
N PHE A 127 4.00 -22.78 -6.18
CA PHE A 127 2.66 -22.21 -6.10
C PHE A 127 2.41 -21.47 -4.78
N LEU A 128 2.83 -22.02 -3.64
CA LEU A 128 2.67 -21.35 -2.34
C LEU A 128 3.44 -20.03 -2.28
N GLN A 129 4.66 -19.99 -2.79
CA GLN A 129 5.46 -18.76 -2.82
C GLN A 129 4.82 -17.71 -3.73
N LEU A 130 4.36 -18.11 -4.93
CA LEU A 130 3.68 -17.23 -5.86
C LEU A 130 2.35 -16.70 -5.28
N PHE A 131 1.57 -17.57 -4.63
CA PHE A 131 0.33 -17.19 -3.97
C PHE A 131 0.57 -16.16 -2.85
N SER A 132 1.64 -16.33 -2.06
CA SER A 132 2.04 -15.35 -1.06
C SER A 132 2.36 -13.99 -1.69
N GLN A 133 3.10 -13.96 -2.80
CA GLN A 133 3.41 -12.71 -3.51
C GLN A 133 2.15 -12.02 -4.04
N ILE A 134 1.25 -12.78 -4.67
CA ILE A 134 -0.05 -12.28 -5.14
C ILE A 134 -0.86 -11.72 -3.99
N SER A 135 -0.93 -12.45 -2.87
CA SER A 135 -1.70 -12.04 -1.70
C SER A 135 -1.19 -10.71 -1.14
N ILE A 136 0.13 -10.55 -1.00
CA ILE A 136 0.73 -9.29 -0.55
C ILE A 136 0.45 -8.16 -1.56
N TYR A 137 0.58 -8.43 -2.86
CA TYR A 137 0.30 -7.45 -3.92
C TYR A 137 -1.16 -6.97 -3.87
N THR A 138 -2.13 -7.88 -3.73
CA THR A 138 -3.55 -7.56 -3.61
C THR A 138 -3.85 -6.78 -2.33
N GLN A 139 -3.22 -7.14 -1.21
CA GLN A 139 -3.41 -6.42 0.06
C GLN A 139 -2.86 -4.99 0.00
N LEU A 140 -1.70 -4.78 -0.62
CA LEU A 140 -1.14 -3.44 -0.84
C LEU A 140 -1.97 -2.62 -1.84
N SER A 141 -2.53 -3.27 -2.86
CA SER A 141 -3.45 -2.65 -3.81
C SER A 141 -4.72 -2.13 -3.12
N ASP A 142 -5.36 -2.96 -2.30
CA ASP A 142 -6.51 -2.56 -1.48
C ASP A 142 -6.13 -1.43 -0.52
N ALA A 143 -5.00 -1.54 0.19
CA ALA A 143 -4.54 -0.49 1.08
C ALA A 143 -4.37 0.86 0.34
N ALA A 144 -3.75 0.85 -0.85
CA ALA A 144 -3.60 2.05 -1.67
C ALA A 144 -4.96 2.66 -2.04
N MET A 145 -5.91 1.86 -2.54
CA MET A 145 -7.26 2.34 -2.88
C MET A 145 -7.97 2.92 -1.65
N ARG A 146 -7.94 2.23 -0.51
CA ARG A 146 -8.59 2.67 0.73
C ARG A 146 -8.05 3.97 1.30
N ILE A 147 -6.79 4.28 1.04
CA ILE A 147 -6.17 5.55 1.44
C ILE A 147 -6.56 6.64 0.44
N ILE A 148 -6.50 6.34 -0.87
CA ILE A 148 -6.86 7.29 -1.93
C ILE A 148 -8.34 7.71 -1.85
N ASP A 149 -9.25 6.78 -1.55
CA ASP A 149 -10.70 7.04 -1.46
C ASP A 149 -11.10 8.02 -0.34
N ARG A 150 -10.16 8.48 0.48
CA ARG A 150 -10.41 9.41 1.59
C ARG A 150 -10.12 10.87 1.27
N PHE A 151 -9.52 11.14 0.10
CA PHE A 151 -9.28 12.50 -0.38
C PHE A 151 -10.49 13.04 -1.14
#